data_AF-A0A956AFF9-F1
#
_entry.id   AF-A0A956AFF9-F1
#
_cell.length_a   1.000
_cell.length_b   1.000
_cell.length_c   1.000
_cell.angle_alpha   90.00
_cell.angle_beta   90.00
_cell.angle_gamma   90.00
#
_symmetry.space_group_name_H-M   'P 1'
#
loop_
_entity.id
_entity.type
_entity.pdbx_description
1 polymer ?
#
loop_
_entity_poly.entity_id
_entity_poly.type
_entity_poly.pdbx_seq_one_letter_code
_entity_poly.pdbx_strand_id
1 'polypeptide(L)'
;LWWIYFDDVAGSRLKPTRFASVLWLFAHIPTQLGITAAGVAMKKAAIFDLGEPAPAKVRWLLCGALGIAMLGVALIDSVTARKQAEMADKARVNMRMTSALVVLLMAQVGGTMPGWLFLGIVSAMCFAQVIFDLMMAPIAAEEGHHHENHLVADAARAAMAEGRRVQAPDVNRINEVVRKGTPSELRRDLYFYLMEGSWFRVVASLGFLYLLANVVFAALYSLEPGCITNARTDSFADAFFFSVQTMSTIGYGHLSPATPYGNLIVTLQAGLCLILVALATGLMFAKASRPRASVMFSESIVLTTRYGKPTLMFRVGNARGNEIVDANLLVSVLCDEMTPEGDHMRRLYDLKLERSRQPFFRMTWSVMHTIDEESCLHGVDWSDEEQSFISIVAILTGHDGTYGQTVFARHIYTPPNLRIGHRFVNVISQLPDGRMMIDYERFHDTTPEARA
;
A
#
# COMPACT_ATOMS: atom_id res chain seq x y z
N LEU A 1 14.63 -16.67 2.67
CA LEU A 1 15.64 -16.41 1.61
C LEU A 1 15.43 -17.32 0.41
N TRP A 2 15.55 -18.65 0.53
CA TRP A 2 15.37 -19.59 -0.59
C TRP A 2 13.96 -19.56 -1.21
N TRP A 3 12.90 -19.50 -0.39
CA TRP A 3 11.51 -19.49 -0.86
C TRP A 3 11.14 -18.22 -1.66
N ILE A 4 11.57 -17.03 -1.19
CA ILE A 4 11.35 -15.75 -1.89
C ILE A 4 12.02 -15.74 -3.28
N TYR A 5 13.16 -16.42 -3.44
CA TYR A 5 13.83 -16.52 -4.75
C TYR A 5 12.99 -17.30 -5.78
N PHE A 6 12.29 -18.37 -5.40
CA PHE A 6 11.49 -19.16 -6.35
C PHE A 6 10.20 -18.45 -6.77
N ASP A 7 9.53 -17.76 -5.86
CA ASP A 7 8.30 -17.04 -6.17
C ASP A 7 8.54 -15.77 -7.02
N ASP A 8 9.70 -15.11 -6.88
CA ASP A 8 9.98 -13.82 -7.54
C ASP A 8 10.81 -13.92 -8.83
N VAL A 9 11.63 -14.97 -8.99
CA VAL A 9 12.58 -15.09 -10.12
C VAL A 9 12.05 -16.04 -11.20
N ALA A 10 11.27 -17.06 -10.83
CA ALA A 10 10.64 -17.96 -11.80
C ALA A 10 9.63 -17.18 -12.65
N GLY A 11 9.84 -17.14 -13.97
CA GLY A 11 8.97 -16.41 -14.92
C GLY A 11 9.39 -14.95 -15.21
N SER A 12 10.38 -14.41 -14.49
CA SER A 12 10.86 -13.04 -14.72
C SER A 12 11.72 -12.91 -15.99
N ARG A 13 11.56 -11.81 -16.75
CA ARG A 13 12.37 -11.53 -17.94
C ARG A 13 13.70 -10.90 -17.55
N LEU A 14 14.77 -11.15 -18.31
CA LEU A 14 16.06 -10.48 -18.10
C LEU A 14 16.09 -9.10 -18.77
N LYS A 15 16.83 -8.14 -18.18
CA LYS A 15 17.10 -6.85 -18.81
C LYS A 15 17.85 -7.05 -20.13
N PRO A 16 17.55 -6.28 -21.19
CA PRO A 16 18.15 -6.45 -22.51
C PRO A 16 19.58 -5.88 -22.56
N THR A 17 20.49 -6.41 -21.73
CA THR A 17 21.91 -6.04 -21.72
C THR A 17 22.75 -7.26 -22.07
N ARG A 18 23.87 -7.03 -22.77
CA ARG A 18 24.75 -8.11 -23.27
C ARG A 18 25.24 -9.07 -22.18
N PHE A 19 25.29 -8.60 -20.93
CA PHE A 19 25.80 -9.36 -19.79
C PHE A 19 24.72 -9.84 -18.82
N ALA A 20 23.45 -9.49 -19.01
CA ALA A 20 22.39 -9.88 -18.07
C ALA A 20 22.26 -11.40 -17.93
N SER A 21 22.28 -12.13 -19.04
CA SER A 21 22.15 -13.59 -19.06
C SER A 21 23.32 -14.28 -18.38
N VAL A 22 24.53 -13.77 -18.62
CA VAL A 22 25.77 -14.28 -18.02
C VAL A 22 25.75 -14.00 -16.52
N LEU A 23 25.53 -12.75 -16.12
CA LEU A 23 25.51 -12.36 -14.72
C LEU A 23 24.40 -13.07 -13.94
N TRP A 24 23.20 -13.21 -14.53
CA TRP A 24 22.11 -13.97 -13.94
C TRP A 24 22.50 -15.42 -13.72
N LEU A 25 23.04 -16.11 -14.73
CA LEU A 25 23.47 -17.50 -14.62
C LEU A 25 24.54 -17.68 -13.54
N PHE A 26 25.60 -16.88 -13.59
CA PHE A 26 26.74 -17.02 -12.67
C PHE A 26 26.45 -16.55 -11.25
N ALA A 27 25.49 -15.64 -11.02
CA ALA A 27 25.10 -15.19 -9.69
C ALA A 27 24.37 -16.26 -8.85
N HIS A 28 23.93 -17.35 -9.46
CA HIS A 28 23.42 -18.53 -8.72
C HIS A 28 24.54 -19.28 -7.98
N ILE A 29 25.76 -19.27 -8.51
CA ILE A 29 26.92 -19.93 -7.89
C ILE A 29 27.23 -19.34 -6.49
N PRO A 30 27.45 -18.02 -6.31
CA PRO A 30 27.65 -17.46 -4.98
C PRO A 30 26.41 -17.64 -4.11
N THR A 31 25.19 -17.53 -4.66
CA THR A 31 23.96 -17.76 -3.90
C THR A 31 23.91 -19.16 -3.30
N GLN A 32 24.19 -20.19 -4.10
CA GLN A 32 24.19 -21.59 -3.67
C GLN A 32 25.35 -21.88 -2.73
N LEU A 33 26.53 -21.31 -2.98
CA LEU A 33 27.68 -21.37 -2.07
C LEU A 33 27.33 -20.79 -0.69
N GLY A 34 26.70 -19.61 -0.66
CA GLY A 34 26.27 -18.94 0.56
C GLY A 34 25.24 -19.74 1.34
N ILE A 35 24.20 -20.26 0.68
CA ILE A 35 23.18 -21.10 1.34
C ILE A 35 23.79 -22.38 1.91
N THR A 36 24.66 -23.04 1.14
CA THR A 36 25.32 -24.29 1.58
C THR A 36 26.24 -24.03 2.77
N ALA A 37 27.06 -22.98 2.70
CA ALA A 37 27.95 -22.58 3.80
C ALA A 37 27.17 -22.14 5.05
N ALA A 38 26.01 -21.50 4.88
CA ALA A 38 25.14 -21.13 6.00
C ALA A 38 24.58 -22.37 6.71
N GLY A 39 24.27 -23.46 5.99
CA GLY A 39 23.88 -24.73 6.60
C GLY A 39 25.00 -25.39 7.42
N VAL A 40 26.25 -25.27 6.97
CA VAL A 40 27.42 -25.74 7.73
C VAL A 40 27.69 -24.85 8.96
N ALA A 41 27.50 -23.53 8.82
CA ALA A 41 27.58 -22.59 9.93
C ALA A 41 26.50 -22.87 10.99
N MET A 42 25.23 -23.00 10.55
CA MET A 42 24.16 -23.87 11.08
C MET A 42 24.59 -24.83 12.18
N LYS A 43 25.08 -25.95 11.68
CA LYS A 43 25.50 -27.10 12.46
C LYS A 43 26.61 -26.78 13.45
N LYS A 44 27.56 -25.92 13.07
CA LYS A 44 28.65 -25.50 13.97
C LYS A 44 28.15 -24.58 15.09
N ALA A 45 27.09 -23.80 14.86
CA ALA A 45 26.54 -22.92 15.87
C ALA A 45 25.70 -23.62 16.93
N ALA A 46 25.11 -24.76 16.59
CA ALA A 46 24.36 -25.57 17.53
C ALA A 46 25.23 -26.25 18.63
N ILE A 47 26.56 -26.17 18.51
CA ILE A 47 27.50 -26.96 19.33
C ILE A 47 28.40 -26.07 20.21
N PHE A 48 28.55 -24.78 19.88
CA PHE A 48 29.41 -23.88 20.67
C PHE A 48 28.65 -23.27 21.86
N ASP A 49 29.37 -22.93 22.93
CA ASP A 49 28.79 -22.29 24.10
C ASP A 49 28.26 -20.89 23.75
N LEU A 50 26.95 -20.72 23.90
CA LEU A 50 26.26 -19.47 23.60
C LEU A 50 26.65 -18.34 24.55
N GLY A 51 27.16 -18.65 25.74
CA GLY A 51 27.64 -17.68 26.72
C GLY A 51 29.00 -17.06 26.37
N GLU A 52 29.80 -17.73 25.54
CA GLU A 52 31.09 -17.24 25.08
C GLU A 52 31.01 -16.61 23.68
N PRO A 53 31.98 -15.75 23.30
CA PRO A 53 32.02 -15.22 21.95
C PRO A 53 32.09 -16.33 20.91
N ALA A 54 31.24 -16.22 19.90
CA ALA A 54 31.20 -17.22 18.83
C ALA A 54 32.60 -17.36 18.20
N PRO A 55 33.10 -18.60 18.00
CA PRO A 55 34.43 -18.81 17.46
C PRO A 55 34.62 -18.07 16.13
N ALA A 56 35.78 -17.43 15.93
CA ALA A 56 36.04 -16.61 14.73
C ALA A 56 35.73 -17.37 13.43
N LYS A 57 36.09 -18.67 13.38
CA LYS A 57 35.79 -19.56 12.25
C LYS A 57 34.29 -19.69 11.98
N VAL A 58 33.45 -19.71 13.02
CA VAL A 58 31.99 -19.83 12.89
C VAL A 58 31.34 -18.50 12.54
N ARG A 59 31.82 -17.38 13.10
CA ARG A 59 31.35 -16.03 12.75
C ARG A 59 31.59 -15.69 11.29
N TRP A 60 32.83 -15.85 10.83
CA TRP A 60 33.20 -15.60 9.44
C TRP A 60 32.51 -16.55 8.48
N LEU A 61 32.32 -17.82 8.87
CA LEU A 61 31.57 -18.77 8.07
C LEU A 61 30.09 -18.40 7.97
N LEU A 62 29.44 -18.00 9.07
CA LEU A 62 28.01 -17.64 9.09
C LEU A 62 27.75 -16.31 8.35
N CYS A 63 28.42 -15.24 8.77
CA CYS A 63 28.23 -13.92 8.19
C CYS A 63 28.76 -13.84 6.76
N GLY A 64 29.86 -14.51 6.45
CA GLY A 64 30.37 -14.62 5.09
C GLY A 64 29.40 -15.38 4.19
N ALA A 65 28.85 -16.50 4.66
CA ALA A 65 27.84 -17.26 3.93
C ALA A 65 26.57 -16.45 3.65
N LEU A 66 26.03 -15.76 4.66
CA LEU A 66 24.85 -14.91 4.53
C LEU A 66 25.10 -13.70 3.63
N GLY A 67 26.25 -13.04 3.77
CA GLY A 67 26.66 -11.92 2.93
C GLY A 67 26.80 -12.31 1.46
N ILE A 68 27.47 -13.44 1.18
CA ILE A 68 27.61 -13.98 -0.19
C ILE A 68 26.24 -14.36 -0.77
N ALA A 69 25.36 -14.96 0.04
CA ALA A 69 24.00 -15.25 -0.40
C ALA A 69 23.23 -13.97 -0.74
N MET A 70 23.23 -12.96 0.13
CA MET A 70 22.56 -11.68 -0.11
C MET A 70 23.10 -10.94 -1.34
N LEU A 71 24.42 -10.94 -1.56
CA LEU A 71 25.05 -10.36 -2.74
C LEU A 71 24.67 -11.13 -4.02
N GLY A 72 24.67 -12.45 -3.97
CA GLY A 72 24.26 -13.29 -5.09
C GLY A 72 22.82 -13.00 -5.52
N VAL A 73 21.89 -12.91 -4.57
CA VAL A 73 20.49 -12.56 -4.88
C VAL A 73 20.35 -11.09 -5.30
N ALA A 74 21.12 -10.15 -4.74
CA ALA A 74 21.14 -8.76 -5.22
C ALA A 74 21.61 -8.64 -6.68
N LEU A 75 22.61 -9.43 -7.08
CA LEU A 75 23.07 -9.48 -8.47
C LEU A 75 22.00 -10.04 -9.40
N ILE A 76 21.31 -11.11 -9.01
CA ILE A 76 20.18 -11.69 -9.75
C ILE A 76 19.08 -10.64 -9.95
N ASP A 77 18.67 -9.95 -8.87
CA ASP A 77 17.67 -8.89 -8.94
C ASP A 77 18.10 -7.70 -9.80
N SER A 78 19.40 -7.37 -9.81
CA SER A 78 19.91 -6.22 -10.57
C SER A 78 19.74 -6.38 -12.09
N VAL A 79 19.77 -7.62 -12.58
CA VAL A 79 19.64 -7.97 -14.01
C VAL A 79 18.27 -8.51 -14.40
N THR A 80 17.43 -8.78 -13.41
CA THR A 80 16.04 -9.18 -13.62
C THR A 80 15.20 -7.95 -13.94
N ALA A 81 14.37 -8.03 -14.98
CA ALA A 81 13.51 -6.95 -15.45
C ALA A 81 12.05 -7.21 -15.02
N ARG A 82 11.57 -6.45 -14.02
CA ARG A 82 10.16 -6.44 -13.63
C ARG A 82 9.51 -5.13 -14.09
N LYS A 83 8.67 -5.23 -15.13
CA LYS A 83 8.08 -4.08 -15.87
C LYS A 83 7.25 -3.11 -15.02
N GLN A 84 6.83 -3.51 -13.81
CA GLN A 84 5.98 -2.72 -12.91
C GLN A 84 6.69 -2.29 -11.61
N ALA A 85 7.98 -2.62 -11.44
CA ALA A 85 8.67 -2.52 -10.15
C ALA A 85 10.09 -1.94 -10.21
N GLU A 86 10.49 -1.20 -11.26
CA GLU A 86 11.89 -0.76 -11.43
C GLU A 86 12.51 -0.02 -10.22
N MET A 87 11.73 0.82 -9.52
CA MET A 87 12.22 1.47 -8.29
C MET A 87 12.19 0.56 -7.06
N ALA A 88 11.23 -0.35 -6.97
CA ALA A 88 11.21 -1.38 -5.95
C ALA A 88 12.37 -2.39 -6.13
N ASP A 89 12.79 -2.64 -7.37
CA ASP A 89 13.95 -3.46 -7.71
C ASP A 89 15.25 -2.75 -7.31
N LYS A 90 15.40 -1.45 -7.63
CA LYS A 90 16.55 -0.66 -7.17
C LYS A 90 16.62 -0.60 -5.64
N ALA A 91 15.48 -0.41 -4.97
CA ALA A 91 15.41 -0.40 -3.51
C ALA A 91 15.72 -1.77 -2.90
N ARG A 92 15.22 -2.87 -3.48
CA ARG A 92 15.57 -4.25 -3.10
C ARG A 92 17.05 -4.52 -3.24
N VAL A 93 17.63 -4.18 -4.38
CA VAL A 93 19.06 -4.36 -4.64
C VAL A 93 19.88 -3.54 -3.65
N ASN A 94 19.57 -2.25 -3.46
CA ASN A 94 20.29 -1.40 -2.53
C ASN A 94 20.18 -1.89 -1.08
N MET A 95 18.97 -2.24 -0.62
CA MET A 95 18.76 -2.78 0.72
C MET A 95 19.54 -4.09 0.92
N ARG A 96 19.51 -5.01 -0.05
CA ARG A 96 20.28 -6.27 0.02
C ARG A 96 21.79 -6.04 0.04
N MET A 97 22.29 -5.08 -0.75
CA MET A 97 23.70 -4.68 -0.73
C MET A 97 24.09 -4.08 0.64
N THR A 98 23.26 -3.21 1.20
CA THR A 98 23.47 -2.64 2.54
C THR A 98 23.42 -3.71 3.62
N SER A 99 22.42 -4.59 3.61
CA SER A 99 22.29 -5.71 4.54
C SER A 99 23.48 -6.66 4.45
N ALA A 100 23.96 -6.98 3.24
CA ALA A 100 25.15 -7.81 3.05
C ALA A 100 26.39 -7.18 3.69
N LEU A 101 26.59 -5.87 3.49
CA LEU A 101 27.70 -5.14 4.11
C LEU A 101 27.61 -5.16 5.64
N VAL A 102 26.43 -4.89 6.20
CA VAL A 102 26.23 -4.88 7.67
C VAL A 102 26.43 -6.29 8.25
N VAL A 103 25.96 -7.35 7.58
CA VAL A 103 26.17 -8.73 8.02
C VAL A 103 27.65 -9.10 8.00
N LEU A 104 28.41 -8.66 6.99
CA LEU A 104 29.85 -8.86 6.92
C LEU A 104 30.59 -8.12 8.04
N LEU A 105 30.17 -6.89 8.37
CA LEU A 105 30.71 -6.17 9.53
C LEU A 105 30.40 -6.90 10.84
N MET A 106 29.23 -7.56 10.96
CA MET A 106 28.92 -8.42 12.11
C MET A 106 29.82 -9.63 12.24
N ALA A 107 30.48 -10.09 11.18
CA ALA A 107 31.50 -11.13 11.28
C ALA A 107 32.66 -10.69 12.19
N GLN A 108 33.09 -9.44 12.04
CA GLN A 108 34.18 -8.84 12.80
C GLN A 108 33.74 -8.51 14.23
N VAL A 109 32.63 -7.79 14.36
CA VAL A 109 32.09 -7.31 15.65
C VAL A 109 31.56 -8.46 16.51
N GLY A 110 31.12 -9.58 15.92
CA GLY A 110 30.62 -10.74 16.67
C GLY A 110 31.62 -11.36 17.65
N GLY A 111 32.90 -11.00 17.57
CA GLY A 111 33.95 -11.49 18.47
C GLY A 111 33.98 -10.79 19.82
N THR A 112 33.27 -9.67 19.93
CA THR A 112 33.19 -8.85 21.15
C THR A 112 31.84 -9.05 21.84
N MET A 113 31.12 -10.13 21.55
CA MET A 113 29.79 -10.36 22.11
C MET A 113 29.52 -11.87 22.27
N PRO A 114 28.71 -12.27 23.26
CA PRO A 114 28.36 -13.67 23.47
C PRO A 114 27.58 -14.24 22.28
N GLY A 115 27.77 -15.52 22.03
CA GLY A 115 27.25 -16.24 20.87
C GLY A 115 25.73 -16.13 20.68
N TRP A 116 24.94 -16.12 21.76
CA TRP A 116 23.49 -15.93 21.67
C TRP A 116 23.11 -14.55 21.11
N LEU A 117 23.85 -13.51 21.46
CA LEU A 117 23.58 -12.13 21.04
C LEU A 117 24.02 -11.91 19.60
N PHE A 118 25.17 -12.45 19.23
CA PHE A 118 25.63 -12.51 17.84
C PHE A 118 24.60 -13.20 16.94
N LEU A 119 24.14 -14.40 17.32
CA LEU A 119 23.13 -15.15 16.57
C LEU A 119 21.78 -14.42 16.54
N GLY A 120 21.39 -13.77 17.64
CA GLY A 120 20.17 -12.98 17.74
C GLY A 120 20.15 -11.80 16.77
N ILE A 121 21.26 -11.02 16.71
CA ILE A 121 21.39 -9.88 15.80
C ILE A 121 21.38 -10.33 14.34
N VAL A 122 22.18 -11.35 14.01
CA VAL A 122 22.24 -11.90 12.64
C VAL A 122 20.88 -12.46 12.20
N SER A 123 20.15 -13.11 13.10
CA SER A 123 18.80 -13.61 12.85
C SER A 123 17.80 -12.48 12.64
N ALA A 124 17.82 -11.45 13.49
CA ALA A 124 16.95 -10.28 13.37
C ALA A 124 17.17 -9.53 12.05
N MET A 125 18.43 -9.40 11.61
CA MET A 125 18.77 -8.81 10.32
C MET A 125 18.24 -9.64 9.14
N CYS A 126 18.35 -10.97 9.20
CA CYS A 126 17.80 -11.85 8.17
C CYS A 126 16.27 -11.78 8.12
N PHE A 127 15.63 -11.71 9.29
CA PHE A 127 14.17 -11.61 9.40
C PHE A 127 13.67 -10.26 8.87
N ALA A 128 14.36 -9.18 9.19
CA ALA A 128 14.10 -7.85 8.67
C ALA A 128 14.20 -7.78 7.15
N GLN A 129 15.23 -8.41 6.58
CA GLN A 129 15.38 -8.50 5.12
C GLN A 129 14.22 -9.26 4.49
N VAL A 130 13.82 -10.40 5.07
CA VAL A 130 12.68 -11.20 4.59
C VAL A 130 11.38 -10.39 4.65
N ILE A 131 11.15 -9.65 5.75
CA ILE A 131 9.99 -8.77 5.88
C ILE A 131 10.02 -7.65 4.85
N PHE A 132 11.17 -7.00 4.65
CA PHE A 132 11.32 -5.96 3.63
C PHE A 132 11.04 -6.51 2.23
N ASP A 133 11.56 -7.69 1.91
CA ASP A 133 11.33 -8.34 0.62
C ASP A 133 9.84 -8.69 0.43
N LEU A 134 9.15 -9.16 1.47
CA LEU A 134 7.70 -9.42 1.46
C LEU A 134 6.87 -8.14 1.35
N MET A 135 7.30 -7.06 1.98
CA MET A 135 6.66 -5.74 1.89
C MET A 135 6.79 -5.13 0.49
N MET A 136 7.89 -5.43 -0.19
CA MET A 136 8.19 -4.95 -1.53
C MET A 136 7.77 -5.94 -2.63
N ALA A 137 7.34 -7.16 -2.25
CA ALA A 137 6.80 -8.15 -3.17
C ALA A 137 5.63 -7.52 -3.92
N PRO A 138 5.65 -7.48 -5.26
CA PRO A 138 4.49 -7.03 -6.00
C PRO A 138 3.31 -7.93 -5.62
N ILE A 139 2.20 -7.33 -5.20
CA ILE A 139 0.95 -8.07 -4.98
C ILE A 139 0.67 -8.82 -6.28
N ALA A 140 0.60 -10.15 -6.19
CA ALA A 140 0.53 -11.08 -7.32
C ALA A 140 -0.26 -10.49 -8.49
N ALA A 141 0.46 -10.08 -9.54
CA ALA A 141 -0.17 -9.86 -10.81
C ALA A 141 -0.36 -11.25 -11.40
N GLU A 142 -1.62 -11.65 -11.63
CA GLU A 142 -1.94 -12.79 -12.47
C GLU A 142 -1.04 -12.75 -13.72
N GLU A 143 -0.47 -13.89 -14.10
CA GLU A 143 0.22 -14.08 -15.38
C GLU A 143 -0.79 -13.87 -16.53
N GLY A 144 -1.11 -12.61 -16.80
CA GLY A 144 -1.85 -12.20 -17.97
C GLY A 144 -1.01 -12.53 -19.19
N HIS A 145 -1.47 -13.51 -19.96
CA HIS A 145 -1.02 -13.79 -21.31
C HIS A 145 -0.70 -12.48 -22.04
N HIS A 146 0.42 -12.45 -22.76
CA HIS A 146 0.78 -11.36 -23.66
C HIS A 146 -0.33 -11.13 -24.71
N HIS A 147 -1.38 -10.42 -24.33
CA HIS A 147 -2.26 -9.77 -25.29
C HIS A 147 -1.46 -8.59 -25.81
N GLU A 148 -1.34 -8.48 -27.13
CA GLU A 148 -0.93 -7.22 -27.73
C GLU A 148 -1.84 -6.13 -27.16
N ASN A 149 -1.23 -5.13 -26.51
CA ASN A 149 -1.98 -3.99 -26.02
C ASN A 149 -2.46 -3.20 -27.25
N HIS A 150 -3.62 -3.53 -27.77
CA HIS A 150 -4.28 -2.71 -28.77
C HIS A 150 -4.75 -1.41 -28.11
N LEU A 151 -4.52 -0.28 -28.77
CA LEU A 151 -5.16 0.96 -28.35
C LEU A 151 -6.67 0.75 -28.46
N VAL A 152 -7.42 1.24 -27.46
CA VAL A 152 -8.90 1.18 -27.49
C VAL A 152 -9.44 1.78 -28.79
N ALA A 153 -8.79 2.84 -29.29
CA ALA A 153 -9.12 3.45 -30.59
C ALA A 153 -8.91 2.51 -31.78
N ASP A 154 -7.82 1.73 -31.81
CA ASP A 154 -7.54 0.80 -32.91
C ASP A 154 -8.47 -0.41 -32.88
N ALA A 155 -8.74 -0.94 -31.68
CA ALA A 155 -9.71 -2.01 -31.48
C ALA A 155 -11.13 -1.56 -31.87
N ALA A 156 -11.51 -0.33 -31.53
CA ALA A 156 -12.78 0.26 -31.93
C ALA A 156 -12.89 0.43 -33.46
N ARG A 157 -11.83 0.95 -34.11
CA ARG A 157 -11.76 1.08 -35.58
C ARG A 157 -11.85 -0.28 -36.28
N ALA A 158 -11.19 -1.31 -35.75
CA ALA A 158 -11.23 -2.67 -36.30
C ALA A 158 -12.63 -3.30 -36.15
N ALA A 159 -13.25 -3.19 -34.97
CA ALA A 159 -14.61 -3.68 -34.75
C ALA A 159 -15.61 -3.03 -35.72
N MET A 160 -15.52 -1.71 -35.90
CA MET A 160 -16.32 -0.94 -36.86
C MET A 160 -16.13 -1.41 -38.31
N ALA A 161 -14.88 -1.63 -38.74
CA ALA A 161 -14.58 -2.12 -40.09
C ALA A 161 -15.19 -3.51 -40.36
N GLU A 162 -15.37 -4.30 -39.32
CA GLU A 162 -15.97 -5.63 -39.36
C GLU A 162 -17.48 -5.63 -39.07
N GLY A 163 -18.09 -4.45 -38.90
CA GLY A 163 -19.52 -4.31 -38.55
C GLY A 163 -19.87 -4.84 -37.15
N ARG A 164 -18.88 -5.00 -36.27
CA ARG A 164 -19.05 -5.43 -34.88
C ARG A 164 -19.09 -4.21 -33.96
N ARG A 165 -19.91 -4.27 -32.90
CA ARG A 165 -19.94 -3.25 -31.85
C ARG A 165 -18.65 -3.31 -31.01
N VAL A 166 -18.19 -2.14 -30.57
CA VAL A 166 -17.01 -2.00 -29.71
C VAL A 166 -17.33 -2.61 -28.34
N GLN A 167 -16.52 -3.57 -27.90
CA GLN A 167 -16.77 -4.24 -26.62
C GLN A 167 -16.51 -3.28 -25.45
N ALA A 168 -17.52 -3.11 -24.59
CA ALA A 168 -17.38 -2.34 -23.36
C ALA A 168 -16.35 -3.02 -22.42
N PRO A 169 -15.56 -2.24 -21.67
CA PRO A 169 -14.58 -2.79 -20.74
C PRO A 169 -15.26 -3.62 -19.65
N ASP A 170 -14.55 -4.64 -19.15
CA ASP A 170 -15.01 -5.42 -18.00
C ASP A 170 -15.24 -4.49 -16.81
N VAL A 171 -16.51 -4.39 -16.48
CA VAL A 171 -17.10 -3.53 -15.48
C VAL A 171 -16.50 -3.78 -14.09
N ASN A 172 -16.17 -5.03 -13.79
CA ASN A 172 -15.58 -5.43 -12.51
C ASN A 172 -14.13 -4.95 -12.36
N ARG A 173 -13.47 -4.62 -13.48
CA ARG A 173 -12.05 -4.26 -13.53
C ARG A 173 -11.81 -2.79 -13.90
N ILE A 174 -12.86 -1.95 -13.96
CA ILE A 174 -12.73 -0.50 -14.26
C ILE A 174 -11.77 0.22 -13.30
N ASN A 175 -11.70 -0.23 -12.04
CA ASN A 175 -10.78 0.33 -11.05
C ASN A 175 -9.34 -0.23 -11.14
N GLU A 176 -9.12 -1.34 -11.87
CA GLU A 176 -7.83 -2.01 -12.03
C GLU A 176 -6.99 -1.40 -13.17
N VAL A 177 -6.81 -0.08 -13.13
CA VAL A 177 -6.06 0.63 -14.17
C VAL A 177 -4.57 0.32 -14.06
N VAL A 178 -4.05 -0.43 -15.04
CA VAL A 178 -2.62 -0.69 -15.19
C VAL A 178 -1.92 0.55 -15.71
N ARG A 179 -1.13 1.19 -14.84
CA ARG A 179 -0.30 2.35 -15.20
C ARG A 179 1.05 1.85 -15.71
N LYS A 180 1.42 2.21 -16.94
CA LYS A 180 2.71 1.84 -17.56
C LYS A 180 3.56 3.09 -17.79
N GLY A 181 4.82 3.06 -17.36
CA GLY A 181 5.79 4.13 -17.61
C GLY A 181 5.76 5.30 -16.62
N THR A 182 5.05 5.18 -15.49
CA THR A 182 5.09 6.20 -14.44
C THR A 182 6.44 6.15 -13.70
N PRO A 183 7.18 7.26 -13.59
CA PRO A 183 8.38 7.31 -12.75
C PRO A 183 7.96 7.06 -11.31
N SER A 184 8.55 6.04 -10.68
CA SER A 184 8.41 5.84 -9.24
C SER A 184 9.41 6.76 -8.56
N GLU A 185 9.01 7.37 -7.44
CA GLU A 185 9.89 8.19 -6.62
C GLU A 185 9.89 7.60 -5.21
N LEU A 186 11.04 7.12 -4.74
CA LEU A 186 11.17 6.36 -3.49
C LEU A 186 10.56 7.08 -2.28
N ARG A 187 10.68 8.41 -2.24
CA ARG A 187 10.11 9.24 -1.17
C ARG A 187 8.58 9.28 -1.20
N ARG A 188 8.01 9.43 -2.40
CA ARG A 188 6.57 9.42 -2.61
C ARG A 188 6.02 8.05 -2.25
N ASP A 189 6.66 7.01 -2.77
CA ASP A 189 6.26 5.63 -2.54
C ASP A 189 6.31 5.24 -1.06
N LEU A 190 7.35 5.66 -0.30
CA LEU A 190 7.45 5.38 1.14
C LEU A 190 6.36 6.08 1.96
N TYR A 191 6.08 7.36 1.69
CA TYR A 191 5.01 8.09 2.38
C TYR A 191 3.65 7.46 2.10
N PHE A 192 3.32 7.20 0.83
CA PHE A 192 2.07 6.53 0.45
C PHE A 192 1.98 5.13 1.07
N TYR A 193 3.07 4.36 1.04
CA TYR A 193 3.14 3.01 1.58
C TYR A 193 2.79 2.94 3.08
N LEU A 194 3.31 3.88 3.89
CA LEU A 194 3.00 3.96 5.33
C LEU A 194 1.59 4.52 5.57
N MET A 195 1.17 5.51 4.78
CA MET A 195 -0.12 6.17 4.95
C MET A 195 -1.31 5.30 4.54
N GLU A 196 -1.18 4.50 3.48
CA GLU A 196 -2.23 3.57 3.00
C GLU A 196 -2.19 2.20 3.69
N GLY A 197 -1.06 1.83 4.32
CA GLY A 197 -0.93 0.57 5.04
C GLY A 197 -1.80 0.43 6.28
N SER A 198 -1.87 -0.77 6.86
CA SER A 198 -2.56 -1.01 8.13
C SER A 198 -1.83 -0.33 9.31
N TRP A 199 -2.53 -0.10 10.43
CA TRP A 199 -1.91 0.41 11.66
C TRP A 199 -0.78 -0.48 12.15
N PHE A 200 -0.96 -1.81 12.09
CA PHE A 200 0.09 -2.77 12.42
C PHE A 200 1.33 -2.58 11.55
N ARG A 201 1.17 -2.36 10.23
CA ARG A 201 2.30 -2.12 9.32
C ARG A 201 3.12 -0.89 9.76
N VAL A 202 2.44 0.20 10.11
CA VAL A 202 3.10 1.44 10.55
C VAL A 202 3.87 1.21 11.85
N VAL A 203 3.22 0.63 12.87
CA VAL A 203 3.84 0.35 14.17
C VAL A 203 5.01 -0.61 14.03
N ALA A 204 4.86 -1.69 13.25
CA ALA A 204 5.92 -2.65 12.99
C ALA A 204 7.12 -2.00 12.27
N SER A 205 6.86 -1.13 11.30
CA SER A 205 7.92 -0.43 10.54
C SER A 205 8.69 0.54 11.43
N LEU A 206 8.00 1.30 12.28
CA LEU A 206 8.62 2.22 13.24
C LEU A 206 9.39 1.46 14.33
N GLY A 207 8.81 0.39 14.87
CA GLY A 207 9.47 -0.47 15.86
C GLY A 207 10.73 -1.14 15.30
N PHE A 208 10.67 -1.57 14.04
CA PHE A 208 11.85 -2.10 13.35
C PHE A 208 12.95 -1.04 13.19
N LEU A 209 12.62 0.16 12.71
CA LEU A 209 13.59 1.24 12.55
C LEU A 209 14.21 1.64 13.90
N TYR A 210 13.42 1.66 14.96
CA TYR A 210 13.89 1.89 16.32
C TYR A 210 14.90 0.83 16.78
N LEU A 211 14.58 -0.46 16.62
CA LEU A 211 15.50 -1.54 17.00
C LEU A 211 16.79 -1.50 16.17
N LEU A 212 16.68 -1.28 14.86
CA LEU A 212 17.82 -1.18 13.95
C LEU A 212 18.75 -0.03 14.36
N ALA A 213 18.19 1.15 14.65
CA ALA A 213 18.98 2.29 15.12
C ALA A 213 19.73 1.97 16.42
N ASN A 214 19.07 1.35 17.41
CA ASN A 214 19.72 0.97 18.66
C ASN A 214 20.83 -0.07 18.47
N VAL A 215 20.66 -1.05 17.57
CA VAL A 215 21.72 -2.01 17.22
C VAL A 215 22.92 -1.30 16.58
N VAL A 216 22.67 -0.34 15.68
CA VAL A 216 23.74 0.45 15.05
C VAL A 216 24.51 1.28 16.09
N PHE A 217 23.82 1.97 17.00
CA PHE A 217 24.48 2.75 18.04
C PHE A 217 25.19 1.88 19.07
N ALA A 218 24.64 0.73 19.44
CA ALA A 218 25.32 -0.26 20.28
C ALA A 218 26.64 -0.72 19.63
N ALA A 219 26.64 -0.94 18.32
CA ALA A 219 27.85 -1.27 17.56
C ALA A 219 28.86 -0.12 17.57
N LEU A 220 28.40 1.14 17.44
CA LEU A 220 29.27 2.31 17.53
C LEU A 220 29.91 2.43 18.92
N TYR A 221 29.15 2.29 20.00
CA TYR A 221 29.73 2.27 21.36
C TYR A 221 30.74 1.15 21.55
N SER A 222 30.51 -0.01 20.91
CA SER A 222 31.43 -1.15 20.99
C SER A 222 32.75 -0.93 20.24
N LEU A 223 32.90 0.14 19.44
CA LEU A 223 34.15 0.45 18.75
C LEU A 223 35.25 0.98 19.69
N GLU A 224 34.87 1.62 20.79
CA GLU A 224 35.80 2.07 21.83
C GLU A 224 35.51 1.36 23.16
N PRO A 225 36.31 0.34 23.53
CA PRO A 225 36.18 -0.32 24.82
C PRO A 225 36.34 0.67 25.98
N GLY A 226 35.44 0.58 26.96
CA GLY A 226 35.45 1.48 28.13
C GLY A 226 34.78 2.84 27.89
N CYS A 227 34.15 3.09 26.73
CA CYS A 227 33.40 4.33 26.50
C CYS A 227 32.10 4.46 27.30
N ILE A 228 31.63 3.37 27.94
CA ILE A 228 30.44 3.33 28.81
C ILE A 228 30.85 2.91 30.23
N THR A 229 30.54 3.74 31.21
CA THR A 229 30.75 3.47 32.64
C THR A 229 29.80 2.36 33.12
N ASN A 230 30.28 1.49 34.02
CA ASN A 230 29.52 0.40 34.64
C ASN A 230 28.96 -0.65 33.67
N ALA A 231 29.32 -0.60 32.39
CA ALA A 231 29.08 -1.69 31.46
C ALA A 231 30.05 -2.84 31.74
N ARG A 232 29.59 -4.09 31.61
CA ARG A 232 30.49 -5.24 31.65
C ARG A 232 31.48 -5.14 30.49
N THR A 233 32.73 -5.53 30.73
CA THR A 233 33.78 -5.57 29.70
C THR A 233 33.31 -6.41 28.51
N ASP A 234 33.42 -5.86 27.29
CA ASP A 234 33.02 -6.51 26.03
C ASP A 234 31.55 -6.99 25.98
N SER A 235 30.63 -6.26 26.63
CA SER A 235 29.19 -6.59 26.63
C SER A 235 28.39 -5.72 25.65
N PHE A 236 28.11 -6.27 24.47
CA PHE A 236 27.20 -5.61 23.50
C PHE A 236 25.77 -5.45 24.06
N ALA A 237 25.34 -6.36 24.94
CA ALA A 237 24.02 -6.26 25.55
C ALA A 237 23.91 -4.96 26.38
N ASP A 238 24.95 -4.63 27.16
CA ASP A 238 24.96 -3.41 27.96
C ASP A 238 25.06 -2.17 27.07
N ALA A 239 25.82 -2.24 25.97
CA ALA A 239 25.85 -1.17 24.96
C ALA A 239 24.50 -0.98 24.26
N PHE A 240 23.77 -2.06 23.97
CA PHE A 240 22.42 -2.03 23.42
C PHE A 240 21.41 -1.43 24.40
N PHE A 241 21.42 -1.87 25.66
CA PHE A 241 20.54 -1.30 26.68
C PHE A 241 20.89 0.15 26.99
N PHE A 242 22.18 0.53 26.98
CA PHE A 242 22.61 1.92 27.08
C PHE A 242 22.09 2.75 25.90
N SER A 243 22.20 2.22 24.68
CA SER A 243 21.64 2.84 23.48
C SER A 243 20.13 3.03 23.61
N VAL A 244 19.39 2.02 24.05
CA VAL A 244 17.93 2.09 24.29
C VAL A 244 17.58 3.14 25.33
N GLN A 245 18.32 3.19 26.45
CA GLN A 245 18.13 4.18 27.51
C GLN A 245 18.41 5.61 27.03
N THR A 246 19.42 5.77 26.19
CA THR A 246 19.81 7.06 25.61
C THR A 246 18.81 7.52 24.55
N MET A 247 18.44 6.63 23.62
CA MET A 247 17.48 6.91 22.54
C MET A 247 16.11 7.22 23.09
N SER A 248 15.65 6.47 24.10
CA SER A 248 14.32 6.66 24.70
C SER A 248 14.31 7.77 25.75
N THR A 249 15.46 8.44 25.96
CA THR A 249 15.66 9.47 26.99
C THR A 249 15.27 9.02 28.41
N ILE A 250 15.35 7.72 28.68
CA ILE A 250 15.06 7.13 29.99
C ILE A 250 16.22 7.42 30.95
N GLY A 251 17.45 7.18 30.48
CA GLY A 251 18.69 7.56 31.18
C GLY A 251 18.71 7.18 32.66
N TYR A 252 18.62 5.88 33.00
CA TYR A 252 18.61 5.42 34.40
C TYR A 252 19.83 5.88 35.22
N GLY A 253 20.90 6.34 34.56
CA GLY A 253 22.09 6.90 35.20
C GLY A 253 23.13 5.87 35.63
N HIS A 254 22.77 4.58 35.68
CA HIS A 254 23.70 3.50 35.95
C HIS A 254 24.74 3.33 34.83
N LEU A 255 24.30 3.38 33.57
CA LEU A 255 25.18 3.38 32.40
C LEU A 255 25.31 4.83 31.89
N SER A 256 26.54 5.31 31.72
CA SER A 256 26.84 6.69 31.32
C SER A 256 28.06 6.75 30.41
N PRO A 257 28.18 7.74 29.50
CA PRO A 257 29.35 7.86 28.65
C PRO A 257 30.57 8.28 29.48
N ALA A 258 31.68 7.54 29.36
CA ALA A 258 32.92 7.76 30.12
C ALA A 258 33.97 8.58 29.36
N THR A 259 33.96 8.50 28.03
CA THR A 259 34.98 9.08 27.15
C THR A 259 34.43 10.23 26.29
N PRO A 260 35.28 11.12 25.75
CA PRO A 260 34.84 12.13 24.77
C PRO A 260 34.17 11.50 23.54
N TYR A 261 34.65 10.34 23.09
CA TYR A 261 34.03 9.59 22.00
C TYR A 261 32.64 9.07 22.37
N GLY A 262 32.48 8.44 23.54
CA GLY A 262 31.16 8.01 24.04
C GLY A 262 30.16 9.18 24.12
N ASN A 263 30.62 10.33 24.61
CA ASN A 263 29.81 11.56 24.65
C ASN A 263 29.43 12.09 23.25
N LEU A 264 30.34 12.01 22.28
CA LEU A 264 30.05 12.36 20.88
C LEU A 264 28.96 11.46 20.29
N ILE A 265 29.06 10.14 20.48
CA ILE A 265 28.07 9.19 19.99
C ILE A 265 26.71 9.41 20.67
N VAL A 266 26.67 9.64 21.99
CA VAL A 266 25.45 10.04 22.72
C VAL A 266 24.84 11.30 22.12
N THR A 267 25.65 12.32 21.82
CA THR A 267 25.17 13.58 21.23
C THR A 267 24.55 13.36 19.86
N LEU A 268 25.20 12.58 18.99
CA LEU A 268 24.67 12.23 17.67
C LEU A 268 23.38 11.40 17.79
N GLN A 269 23.36 10.45 18.73
CA GLN A 269 22.20 9.59 18.99
C GLN A 269 20.99 10.39 19.48
N ALA A 270 21.21 11.33 20.40
CA ALA A 270 20.17 12.23 20.89
C ALA A 270 19.58 13.08 19.77
N GLY A 271 20.43 13.64 18.90
CA GLY A 271 19.99 14.38 17.71
C GLY A 271 19.12 13.55 16.77
N LEU A 272 19.52 12.30 16.48
CA LEU A 272 18.73 11.40 15.63
C LEU A 272 17.39 11.02 16.29
N CYS A 273 17.39 10.78 17.61
CA CYS A 273 16.17 10.48 18.34
C CYS A 273 15.11 11.57 18.16
N LEU A 274 15.48 12.83 18.37
CA LEU A 274 14.54 13.95 18.24
C LEU A 274 13.89 14.00 16.85
N ILE A 275 14.68 13.76 15.80
CA ILE A 275 14.18 13.69 14.42
C ILE A 275 13.23 12.50 14.24
N LEU A 276 13.61 11.31 14.71
CA LEU A 276 12.79 10.10 14.56
C LEU A 276 11.46 10.19 15.32
N VAL A 277 11.47 10.72 16.55
CA VAL A 277 10.25 10.94 17.35
C VAL A 277 9.34 11.95 16.67
N ALA A 278 9.89 13.07 16.17
CA ALA A 278 9.11 14.07 15.45
C ALA A 278 8.46 13.50 14.18
N LEU A 279 9.21 12.74 13.38
CA LEU A 279 8.70 12.10 12.16
C LEU A 279 7.65 11.02 12.46
N ALA A 280 7.90 10.16 13.45
CA ALA A 280 6.96 9.12 13.87
C ALA A 280 5.65 9.72 14.37
N THR A 281 5.73 10.73 15.25
CA THR A 281 4.56 11.43 15.78
C THR A 281 3.78 12.13 14.67
N GLY A 282 4.48 12.83 13.76
CA GLY A 282 3.85 13.48 12.61
C GLY A 282 3.14 12.49 11.69
N LEU A 283 3.75 11.34 11.40
CA LEU A 283 3.15 10.28 10.60
C LEU A 283 1.91 9.67 11.27
N MET A 284 2.00 9.36 12.57
CA MET A 284 0.87 8.80 13.33
C MET A 284 -0.29 9.79 13.39
N PHE A 285 -0.01 11.07 13.68
CA PHE A 285 -1.02 12.12 13.68
C PHE A 285 -1.65 12.28 12.29
N ALA A 286 -0.83 12.39 11.24
CA ALA A 286 -1.34 12.52 9.87
C ALA A 286 -2.25 11.34 9.48
N LYS A 287 -1.90 10.11 9.87
CA LYS A 287 -2.70 8.92 9.59
C LYS A 287 -4.00 8.87 10.40
N ALA A 288 -3.93 9.20 11.70
CA ALA A 288 -5.10 9.24 12.58
C ALA A 288 -6.09 10.34 12.19
N SER A 289 -5.57 11.47 11.72
CA SER A 289 -6.36 12.64 11.32
C SER A 289 -6.96 12.52 9.92
N ARG A 290 -6.73 11.42 9.18
CA ARG A 290 -7.41 11.21 7.88
C ARG A 290 -8.89 10.90 8.12
N PRO A 291 -9.81 11.74 7.62
CA PRO A 291 -11.22 11.54 7.84
C PRO A 291 -11.66 10.33 7.01
N ARG A 292 -12.34 9.38 7.67
CA ARG A 292 -13.07 8.32 6.99
C ARG A 292 -14.53 8.73 6.92
N ALA A 293 -14.98 9.11 5.73
CA ALA A 293 -16.39 9.35 5.48
C ALA A 293 -17.11 8.00 5.50
N SER A 294 -18.08 7.80 6.40
CA SER A 294 -18.96 6.62 6.36
C SER A 294 -20.19 6.93 5.50
N VAL A 295 -19.93 7.41 4.29
CA VAL A 295 -20.97 7.72 3.32
C VAL A 295 -21.25 6.45 2.54
N MET A 296 -22.50 6.00 2.60
CA MET A 296 -22.99 4.82 1.91
C MET A 296 -23.74 5.26 0.66
N PHE A 297 -23.48 4.61 -0.46
CA PHE A 297 -24.28 4.74 -1.67
C PHE A 297 -25.15 3.49 -1.81
N SER A 298 -26.33 3.61 -2.40
CA SER A 298 -27.13 2.43 -2.75
C SER A 298 -26.34 1.55 -3.73
N GLU A 299 -26.56 0.24 -3.72
CA GLU A 299 -25.85 -0.67 -4.64
C GLU A 299 -26.40 -0.61 -6.07
N SER A 300 -27.65 -0.18 -6.19
CA SER A 300 -28.35 -0.02 -7.45
C SER A 300 -28.68 1.45 -7.69
N ILE A 301 -28.83 1.80 -8.96
CA ILE A 301 -29.48 3.02 -9.44
C ILE A 301 -30.80 2.60 -10.08
N VAL A 302 -31.89 3.30 -9.78
CA VAL A 302 -33.21 2.96 -10.31
C VAL A 302 -33.62 3.96 -11.40
N LEU A 303 -34.22 3.46 -12.47
CA LEU A 303 -34.89 4.28 -13.47
C LEU A 303 -36.40 4.12 -13.30
N THR A 304 -37.06 5.20 -12.89
CA THR A 304 -38.50 5.24 -12.58
C THR A 304 -39.15 6.47 -13.23
N THR A 305 -40.48 6.49 -13.28
CA THR A 305 -41.23 7.68 -13.65
C THR A 305 -41.60 8.49 -12.41
N ARG A 306 -41.03 9.69 -12.26
CA ARG A 306 -41.33 10.62 -11.17
C ARG A 306 -41.94 11.89 -11.73
N TYR A 307 -43.10 12.30 -11.20
CA TYR A 307 -43.85 13.47 -11.71
C TYR A 307 -44.12 13.42 -13.23
N GLY A 308 -44.37 12.23 -13.77
CA GLY A 308 -44.63 12.01 -15.19
C GLY A 308 -43.39 12.05 -16.09
N LYS A 309 -42.18 12.22 -15.54
CA LYS A 309 -40.93 12.24 -16.31
C LYS A 309 -40.04 11.04 -15.93
N PRO A 310 -39.26 10.49 -16.88
CA PRO A 310 -38.24 9.50 -16.55
C PRO A 310 -37.16 10.12 -15.66
N THR A 311 -36.81 9.45 -14.58
CA THR A 311 -35.89 9.95 -13.55
C THR A 311 -34.97 8.84 -13.08
N LEU A 312 -33.67 9.10 -13.14
CA LEU A 312 -32.66 8.27 -12.49
C LEU A 312 -32.55 8.65 -11.03
N MET A 313 -32.60 7.65 -10.15
CA MET A 313 -32.55 7.85 -8.71
C MET A 313 -31.57 6.89 -8.05
N PHE A 314 -30.83 7.38 -7.07
CA PHE A 314 -30.04 6.55 -6.15
C PHE A 314 -30.02 7.20 -4.77
N ARG A 315 -29.55 6.46 -3.76
CA ARG A 315 -29.51 6.96 -2.38
C ARG A 315 -28.10 7.14 -1.89
N VAL A 316 -27.94 8.16 -1.06
CA VAL A 316 -26.72 8.42 -0.30
C VAL A 316 -27.07 8.53 1.17
N GLY A 317 -26.40 7.76 2.02
CA GLY A 317 -26.65 7.67 3.45
C GLY A 317 -25.42 8.05 4.25
N ASN A 318 -25.61 8.73 5.39
CA ASN A 318 -24.54 8.97 6.35
C ASN A 318 -24.62 7.93 7.48
N ALA A 319 -23.84 6.86 7.39
CA ALA A 319 -23.86 5.77 8.37
C ALA A 319 -23.10 6.11 9.67
N ARG A 320 -22.40 7.24 9.74
CA ARG A 320 -21.62 7.63 10.93
C ARG A 320 -22.45 8.34 12.00
N GLY A 321 -23.59 8.92 11.61
CA GLY A 321 -24.46 9.70 12.49
C GLY A 321 -23.92 11.09 12.87
N ASN A 322 -22.72 11.46 12.41
CA ASN A 322 -22.24 12.83 12.50
C ASN A 322 -22.85 13.70 11.39
N GLU A 323 -22.55 14.99 11.38
CA GLU A 323 -23.08 15.92 10.40
C GLU A 323 -22.03 16.27 9.35
N ILE A 324 -22.41 16.07 8.07
CA ILE A 324 -21.63 16.58 6.95
C ILE A 324 -22.29 17.90 6.52
N VAL A 325 -21.56 18.99 6.75
CA VAL A 325 -21.98 20.36 6.43
C VAL A 325 -21.60 20.65 4.98
N ASP A 326 -22.48 21.36 4.28
CA ASP A 326 -22.28 21.75 2.88
C ASP A 326 -21.94 20.56 1.97
N ALA A 327 -22.76 19.50 2.07
CA ALA A 327 -22.61 18.32 1.24
C ALA A 327 -23.01 18.64 -0.21
N ASN A 328 -22.05 18.52 -1.12
CA ASN A 328 -22.22 18.70 -2.55
C ASN A 328 -22.10 17.35 -3.25
N LEU A 329 -22.98 17.10 -4.21
CA LEU A 329 -23.00 15.88 -4.98
C LEU A 329 -22.84 16.21 -6.46
N LEU A 330 -21.80 15.65 -7.05
CA LEU A 330 -21.55 15.67 -8.49
C LEU A 330 -21.82 14.28 -9.03
N VAL A 331 -22.61 14.20 -10.09
CA VAL A 331 -22.89 12.94 -10.79
C VAL A 331 -22.54 13.14 -12.24
N SER A 332 -21.70 12.28 -12.78
CA SER A 332 -21.28 12.37 -14.17
C SER A 332 -21.42 11.01 -14.84
N VAL A 333 -21.89 10.99 -16.08
CA VAL A 333 -21.97 9.78 -16.90
C VAL A 333 -20.80 9.74 -17.88
N LEU A 334 -20.18 8.57 -17.98
CA LEU A 334 -19.12 8.29 -18.95
C LEU A 334 -19.75 7.59 -20.17
N CYS A 335 -19.65 8.23 -21.32
CA CYS A 335 -20.15 7.71 -22.60
C CYS A 335 -19.00 7.51 -23.58
N ASP A 336 -19.09 6.49 -24.43
CA ASP A 336 -18.26 6.36 -25.62
C ASP A 336 -18.93 7.17 -26.76
N GLU A 337 -18.17 8.03 -27.43
CA GLU A 337 -18.62 8.84 -28.55
C GLU A 337 -17.62 8.71 -29.71
N MET A 338 -18.15 8.68 -30.93
CA MET A 338 -17.36 8.84 -32.15
C MET A 338 -17.43 10.30 -32.59
N THR A 339 -16.28 10.95 -32.74
CA THR A 339 -16.29 12.30 -33.30
C THR A 339 -16.60 12.29 -34.79
N PRO A 340 -17.02 13.43 -35.36
CA PRO A 340 -17.21 13.58 -36.81
C PRO A 340 -15.95 13.21 -37.62
N GLU A 341 -14.76 13.36 -37.04
CA GLU A 341 -13.47 13.00 -37.66
C GLU A 341 -13.16 11.50 -37.61
N GLY A 342 -14.01 10.69 -36.95
CA GLY A 342 -13.85 9.24 -36.83
C GLY A 342 -12.99 8.78 -35.65
N ASP A 343 -12.73 9.64 -34.67
CA ASP A 343 -12.00 9.28 -33.46
C ASP A 343 -12.94 8.78 -32.36
N HIS A 344 -12.63 7.61 -31.81
CA HIS A 344 -13.33 7.04 -30.67
C HIS A 344 -12.84 7.68 -29.37
N MET A 345 -13.71 8.39 -28.66
CA MET A 345 -13.37 9.08 -27.43
C MET A 345 -14.37 8.80 -26.31
N ARG A 346 -13.85 8.81 -25.08
CA ARG A 346 -14.65 8.75 -23.87
C ARG A 346 -14.90 10.15 -23.35
N ARG A 347 -16.17 10.53 -23.24
CA ARG A 347 -16.56 11.83 -22.68
C ARG A 347 -17.34 11.65 -21.39
N LEU A 348 -17.05 12.55 -20.46
CA LEU A 348 -17.74 12.63 -19.18
C LEU A 348 -18.73 13.79 -19.25
N TYR A 349 -20.00 13.53 -18.97
CA TYR A 349 -21.05 14.53 -18.94
C TYR A 349 -21.63 14.65 -17.55
N ASP A 350 -21.69 15.86 -17.01
CA ASP A 350 -22.29 16.12 -15.71
C ASP A 350 -23.82 16.09 -15.81
N LEU A 351 -24.45 15.28 -14.96
CA LEU A 351 -25.90 15.16 -14.89
C LEU A 351 -26.48 16.25 -13.99
N LYS A 352 -27.47 16.98 -14.52
CA LYS A 352 -28.22 18.01 -13.79
C LYS A 352 -29.09 17.37 -12.70
N LEU A 353 -28.71 17.52 -11.44
CA LEU A 353 -29.49 16.99 -10.31
C LEU A 353 -30.60 17.95 -9.91
N GLU A 354 -31.75 17.40 -9.51
CA GLU A 354 -32.86 18.16 -8.90
C GLU A 354 -32.39 18.95 -7.67
N ARG A 355 -31.48 18.34 -6.91
CA ARG A 355 -30.76 18.97 -5.81
C ARG A 355 -29.35 18.40 -5.79
N SER A 356 -28.35 19.25 -5.97
CA SER A 356 -26.93 18.89 -5.92
C SER A 356 -26.24 19.29 -4.61
N ARG A 357 -26.93 20.04 -3.74
CA ARG A 357 -26.38 20.55 -2.48
C ARG A 357 -27.32 20.34 -1.30
N GLN A 358 -26.80 19.86 -0.19
CA GLN A 358 -27.48 19.76 1.08
C GLN A 358 -26.67 20.48 2.18
N PRO A 359 -27.19 21.55 2.79
CA PRO A 359 -26.48 22.26 3.86
C PRO A 359 -26.14 21.37 5.05
N PHE A 360 -27.03 20.43 5.39
CA PHE A 360 -26.89 19.53 6.52
C PHE A 360 -27.25 18.10 6.13
N PHE A 361 -26.24 17.23 6.02
CA PHE A 361 -26.40 15.83 5.65
C PHE A 361 -26.11 14.89 6.84
N ARG A 362 -27.18 14.43 7.49
CA ARG A 362 -27.14 13.58 8.70
C ARG A 362 -27.74 12.18 8.51
N MET A 363 -28.63 12.02 7.55
CA MET A 363 -29.51 10.86 7.44
C MET A 363 -29.34 10.16 6.08
N THR A 364 -30.32 10.29 5.20
CA THR A 364 -30.31 9.79 3.83
C THR A 364 -30.73 10.90 2.87
N TRP A 365 -30.25 10.81 1.63
CA TRP A 365 -30.54 11.71 0.53
C TRP A 365 -30.90 10.87 -0.69
N SER A 366 -32.14 11.05 -1.18
CA SER A 366 -32.53 10.52 -2.48
C SER A 366 -32.10 11.50 -3.56
N VAL A 367 -31.13 11.08 -4.36
CA VAL A 367 -30.55 11.85 -5.46
C VAL A 367 -31.39 11.56 -6.70
N MET A 368 -31.74 12.60 -7.44
CA MET A 368 -32.62 12.51 -8.60
C MET A 368 -32.03 13.31 -9.76
N HIS A 369 -31.95 12.67 -10.92
CA HIS A 369 -31.69 13.30 -12.20
C HIS A 369 -32.88 13.03 -13.11
N THR A 370 -33.63 14.08 -13.43
CA THR A 370 -34.71 14.01 -14.42
C THR A 370 -34.11 13.97 -15.81
N ILE A 371 -34.48 12.98 -16.61
CA ILE A 371 -34.07 12.86 -18.01
C ILE A 371 -35.04 13.73 -18.83
N ASP A 372 -34.67 15.00 -18.99
CA ASP A 372 -35.33 15.95 -19.88
C ASP A 372 -34.60 16.04 -21.24
N GLU A 373 -35.05 16.92 -22.12
CA GLU A 373 -34.46 17.11 -23.46
C GLU A 373 -33.00 17.62 -23.42
N GLU A 374 -32.57 18.23 -22.29
CA GLU A 374 -31.19 18.70 -22.08
C GLU A 374 -30.27 17.59 -21.58
N SER A 375 -30.82 16.48 -21.08
CA SER A 375 -30.04 15.36 -20.57
C SER A 375 -29.31 14.64 -21.70
N CYS A 376 -28.02 14.33 -21.49
CA CYS A 376 -27.25 13.48 -22.40
C CYS A 376 -27.78 12.03 -22.47
N LEU A 377 -28.69 11.67 -21.57
CA LEU A 377 -29.37 10.37 -21.54
C LEU A 377 -30.75 10.41 -22.21
N HIS A 378 -31.13 11.56 -22.79
CA HIS A 378 -32.37 11.69 -23.53
C HIS A 378 -32.34 10.85 -24.81
N GLY A 379 -33.42 10.10 -25.06
CA GLY A 379 -33.53 9.24 -26.24
C GLY A 379 -32.74 7.94 -26.18
N VAL A 380 -32.07 7.64 -25.06
CA VAL A 380 -31.44 6.33 -24.82
C VAL A 380 -32.52 5.24 -24.76
N ASP A 381 -32.30 4.15 -25.49
CA ASP A 381 -33.10 2.95 -25.36
C ASP A 381 -32.61 2.12 -24.16
N TRP A 382 -33.37 2.19 -23.07
CA TRP A 382 -33.07 1.47 -21.83
C TRP A 382 -33.39 -0.03 -21.90
N SER A 383 -34.02 -0.50 -22.99
CA SER A 383 -34.33 -1.91 -23.18
C SER A 383 -33.21 -2.72 -23.85
N ASP A 384 -32.22 -2.05 -24.45
CA ASP A 384 -31.02 -2.69 -24.97
C ASP A 384 -30.08 -3.07 -23.80
N GLU A 385 -29.75 -4.37 -23.70
CA GLU A 385 -28.82 -4.88 -22.68
C GLU A 385 -27.39 -4.34 -22.89
N GLU A 386 -27.05 -3.95 -24.13
CA GLU A 386 -25.83 -3.22 -24.47
C GLU A 386 -26.05 -1.71 -24.23
N GLN A 387 -26.13 -1.34 -22.94
CA GLN A 387 -26.49 0.00 -22.48
C GLN A 387 -25.62 1.12 -23.07
N SER A 388 -26.25 2.27 -23.37
CA SER A 388 -25.62 3.44 -24.02
C SER A 388 -24.62 4.22 -23.16
N PHE A 389 -24.34 3.79 -21.91
CA PHE A 389 -23.35 4.43 -21.05
C PHE A 389 -22.44 3.38 -20.40
N ILE A 390 -21.17 3.76 -20.21
CA ILE A 390 -20.15 2.87 -19.62
C ILE A 390 -20.31 2.80 -18.11
N SER A 391 -20.45 3.97 -17.48
CA SER A 391 -20.58 4.07 -16.02
C SER A 391 -21.12 5.43 -15.60
N ILE A 392 -21.83 5.48 -14.47
CA ILE A 392 -22.23 6.72 -13.79
C ILE A 392 -21.39 6.85 -12.53
N VAL A 393 -20.62 7.93 -12.43
CA VAL A 393 -19.76 8.23 -11.28
C VAL A 393 -20.47 9.23 -10.39
N ALA A 394 -20.74 8.87 -9.14
CA ALA A 394 -21.26 9.76 -8.12
C ALA A 394 -20.15 10.13 -7.13
N ILE A 395 -19.96 11.42 -6.88
CA ILE A 395 -18.97 11.94 -5.95
C ILE A 395 -19.68 12.88 -4.97
N LEU A 396 -19.62 12.53 -3.69
CA LEU A 396 -20.03 13.40 -2.60
C LEU A 396 -18.80 14.07 -1.99
N THR A 397 -18.86 15.39 -1.86
CA THR A 397 -17.90 16.20 -1.12
C THR A 397 -18.64 16.97 -0.02
N GLY A 398 -17.99 17.26 1.09
CA GLY A 398 -18.60 18.05 2.17
C GLY A 398 -17.64 18.24 3.32
N HIS A 399 -18.01 19.03 4.31
CA HIS A 399 -17.18 19.28 5.48
C HIS A 399 -17.67 18.46 6.66
N ASP A 400 -16.82 17.59 7.20
CA ASP A 400 -17.15 16.79 8.37
C ASP A 400 -17.12 17.68 9.63
N GLY A 401 -18.27 17.86 10.28
CA GLY A 401 -18.40 18.73 11.45
C GLY A 401 -17.61 18.26 12.68
N THR A 402 -17.14 17.01 12.72
CA THR A 402 -16.31 16.48 13.81
C THR A 402 -14.82 16.70 13.56
N TYR A 403 -14.35 16.49 12.33
CA TYR A 403 -12.92 16.63 12.00
C TYR A 403 -12.53 18.03 11.51
N GLY A 404 -13.50 18.87 11.12
CA GLY A 404 -13.21 20.16 10.50
C GLY A 404 -12.44 20.02 9.19
N GLN A 405 -12.67 18.94 8.46
CA GLN A 405 -11.99 18.62 7.20
C GLN A 405 -12.97 18.21 6.12
N THR A 406 -12.58 18.43 4.87
CA THR A 406 -13.36 17.99 3.72
C THR A 406 -13.31 16.47 3.58
N VAL A 407 -14.48 15.84 3.56
CA VAL A 407 -14.68 14.44 3.26
C VAL A 407 -15.06 14.24 1.80
N PHE A 408 -14.60 13.12 1.25
CA PHE A 408 -14.87 12.70 -0.11
C PHE A 408 -15.39 11.26 -0.08
N ALA A 409 -16.46 11.00 -0.80
CA ALA A 409 -16.95 9.65 -1.03
C ALA A 409 -17.33 9.50 -2.51
N ARG A 410 -16.98 8.36 -3.10
CA ARG A 410 -17.23 8.07 -4.51
C ARG A 410 -17.90 6.72 -4.65
N HIS A 411 -18.83 6.62 -5.58
CA HIS A 411 -19.40 5.36 -6.02
C HIS A 411 -19.50 5.36 -7.54
N ILE A 412 -19.34 4.18 -8.15
CA ILE A 412 -19.50 4.00 -9.58
C ILE A 412 -20.63 3.01 -9.78
N TYR A 413 -21.67 3.45 -10.47
CA TYR A 413 -22.72 2.60 -11.01
C TYR A 413 -22.38 2.21 -12.42
N THR A 414 -22.72 0.98 -12.75
CA THR A 414 -22.43 0.36 -14.02
C THR A 414 -23.70 -0.28 -14.56
N PRO A 415 -23.73 -0.73 -15.82
CA PRO A 415 -24.93 -1.29 -16.41
C PRO A 415 -25.68 -2.34 -15.56
N PRO A 416 -24.99 -3.30 -14.90
CA PRO A 416 -25.65 -4.28 -14.01
C PRO A 416 -26.26 -3.68 -12.73
N ASN A 417 -25.86 -2.48 -12.32
CA ASN A 417 -26.44 -1.80 -11.15
C ASN A 417 -27.76 -1.09 -11.48
N LEU A 418 -28.13 -0.96 -12.75
CA LEU A 418 -29.35 -0.28 -13.17
C LEU A 418 -30.58 -1.18 -12.98
N ARG A 419 -31.61 -0.66 -12.31
CA ARG A 419 -32.90 -1.34 -12.11
C ARG A 419 -34.02 -0.50 -12.73
N ILE A 420 -34.55 -0.96 -13.86
CA ILE A 420 -35.61 -0.25 -14.59
C ILE A 420 -36.98 -0.61 -14.03
N GLY A 421 -37.85 0.39 -13.85
CA GLY A 421 -39.19 0.20 -13.30
C GLY A 421 -39.18 -0.24 -11.84
N HIS A 422 -38.14 0.13 -11.09
CA HIS A 422 -38.01 -0.14 -9.67
C HIS A 422 -38.07 1.17 -8.89
N ARG A 423 -38.50 1.08 -7.63
CA ARG A 423 -38.37 2.14 -6.63
C ARG A 423 -37.67 1.61 -5.40
N PHE A 424 -37.00 2.49 -4.68
CA PHE A 424 -36.41 2.12 -3.40
C PHE A 424 -37.47 1.96 -2.30
N VAL A 425 -37.26 0.99 -1.42
CA VAL A 425 -38.10 0.77 -0.22
C VAL A 425 -37.98 1.95 0.75
N ASN A 426 -39.06 2.31 1.45
CA ASN A 426 -38.98 3.35 2.49
C ASN A 426 -38.15 2.88 3.69
N VAL A 427 -37.13 3.66 4.05
CA VAL A 427 -36.20 3.36 5.16
C VAL A 427 -36.35 4.29 6.36
N ILE A 428 -37.12 5.37 6.20
CA ILE A 428 -37.36 6.35 7.27
C ILE A 428 -38.67 5.99 7.96
N SER A 429 -38.62 5.82 9.28
CA SER A 429 -39.78 5.59 10.13
C SER A 429 -39.69 6.43 11.41
N GLN A 430 -40.76 6.44 12.20
CA GLN A 430 -40.80 7.10 13.50
C GLN A 430 -40.98 6.06 14.60
N LEU A 431 -40.14 6.11 15.62
CA LEU A 431 -40.24 5.26 16.80
C LEU A 431 -41.42 5.71 17.69
N PRO A 432 -41.92 4.82 18.58
CA PRO A 432 -43.02 5.16 19.50
C PRO A 432 -42.75 6.37 20.40
N ASP A 433 -41.48 6.70 20.66
CA ASP A 433 -41.04 7.84 21.47
C ASP A 433 -40.88 9.15 20.68
N GLY A 434 -41.25 9.14 19.39
CA GLY A 434 -41.22 10.30 18.50
C GLY A 434 -39.89 10.52 17.78
N ARG A 435 -38.83 9.77 18.09
CA ARG A 435 -37.55 9.85 17.37
C ARG A 435 -37.66 9.28 15.96
N MET A 436 -36.91 9.87 15.03
CA MET A 436 -36.77 9.32 13.67
C MET A 436 -35.81 8.13 13.69
N MET A 437 -36.19 7.05 13.03
CA MET A 437 -35.36 5.87 12.79
C MET A 437 -35.09 5.73 11.29
N ILE A 438 -33.86 5.37 10.96
CA ILE A 438 -33.48 4.97 9.61
C ILE A 438 -33.05 3.52 9.69
N ASP A 439 -33.73 2.69 8.91
CA ASP A 439 -33.37 1.29 8.73
C ASP A 439 -32.33 1.17 7.61
N TYR A 440 -31.06 1.10 7.99
CA TYR A 440 -29.97 0.91 7.03
C TYR A 440 -29.86 -0.52 6.51
N GLU A 441 -30.51 -1.52 7.14
CA GLU A 441 -30.50 -2.90 6.64
C GLU A 441 -31.23 -2.99 5.29
N ARG A 442 -32.26 -2.14 5.12
CA ARG A 442 -33.07 -2.04 3.90
C ARG A 442 -32.63 -0.89 2.99
N PHE A 443 -31.45 -0.32 3.22
CA PHE A 443 -30.98 0.86 2.50
C PHE A 443 -30.84 0.61 0.99
N HIS A 444 -30.42 -0.60 0.63
CA HIS A 444 -30.17 -1.01 -0.75
C HIS A 444 -31.42 -1.61 -1.42
N ASP A 445 -32.46 -1.92 -0.65
CA ASP A 445 -33.64 -2.64 -1.14
C ASP A 445 -34.42 -1.83 -2.19
N THR A 446 -34.77 -2.51 -3.27
CA THR A 446 -35.67 -2.00 -4.31
C THR A 446 -36.85 -2.94 -4.51
N THR A 447 -37.99 -2.38 -4.89
CA THR A 447 -39.20 -3.11 -5.25
C THR A 447 -39.63 -2.72 -6.66
N PRO A 448 -40.09 -3.66 -7.50
CA PRO A 448 -40.72 -3.32 -8.76
C PRO A 448 -41.88 -2.35 -8.56
N GLU A 449 -42.00 -1.36 -9.42
CA GLU A 449 -43.19 -0.54 -9.52
C GLU A 449 -44.28 -1.35 -10.20
N ALA A 450 -45.47 -1.40 -9.59
CA ALA A 450 -46.62 -1.98 -10.25
C ALA A 450 -46.87 -1.19 -11.54
N ARG A 451 -46.91 -1.88 -12.69
CA ARG A 451 -47.35 -1.27 -13.95
C ARG A 451 -48.74 -0.68 -13.70
N ALA A 452 -48.84 0.64 -13.79
CA ALA A 452 -50.11 1.36 -13.73
C ALA A 452 -50.99 0.97 -14.93
#